data_AF-A0A9P5Y3W8-F1
#
_entry.id   AF-A0A9P5Y3W8-F1
#
_cell.length_a   1.000
_cell.length_b   1.000
_cell.length_c   1.000
_cell.angle_alpha   90.00
_cell.angle_beta   90.00
_cell.angle_gamma   90.00
#
_symmetry.space_group_name_H-M   'P 1'
#
loop_
_entity.id
_entity.type
_entity.pdbx_description
1 polymer ?
#
loop_
_entity_poly.entity_id
_entity_poly.type
_entity_poly.pdbx_seq_one_letter_code
_entity_poly.pdbx_strand_id
1 'polypeptide(L)'
;MDQLSPISAQGSKASRTMSTLNNSIETLKIAKDMIPLELGKGVLSAFEGILTLVRDTIKNKEDFSEIITQCHRLSFIIWRATSETPAHEISDSTKRALVDLEGSVDGIRDSLTFQANRGIGSRVFHVAIDREQIAAWTRDMDRYLLLFNTELHIMTNLKIDEISKVLHNARFAEKKTVPEPIPAIPAIFFGRDEIVREVAKALTSGTHVALIGPGGMGKSCISRAVLHDRAISNKYSDNRYFIRYDDMNPSHVTLSTFLDRIARALDIKSSRVNQLSVLSNFLTSQNVLLVFDNAEVFLDAATDAGRIAETLDGFAALPGVDIMLTTRTKALPANLICKRISVPPLDENSAQAAFSAVYQASLPSQVITKLLGSLDFHPLSINLLAQAASQNEWSLEKLVESWEQQKACLLEIGQGKVQSLAVTIKLSLNSPSLQLLGSSTLHFLQIAAFLPQGVDERKLEDLFPGISDITTVVSKLAKQSLVYYSGNFITMLAPIRLYISGQYNAITGAILPLKHIRTYYRERLSKTTDVTEFIEKNTVILDEGILSEDLNVEHLVNHDLVSSQNKLKSLSFCLAYLKNLRKARHPRPTALRTAILSISNSDLEQIHFLNFHLNN
;
A
#
# COMPACT_ATOMS: atom_id res chain seq x y z
N MET A 1 -25.07 -33.96 27.48
CA MET A 1 -25.86 -34.08 26.24
C MET A 1 -26.49 -32.72 26.02
N ASP A 2 -25.94 -31.95 25.08
CA ASP A 2 -26.70 -31.15 24.10
C ASP A 2 -25.69 -30.35 23.28
N GLN A 3 -25.67 -30.65 21.97
CA GLN A 3 -24.83 -30.05 20.95
C GLN A 3 -25.42 -28.69 20.54
N LEU A 4 -24.59 -27.65 20.53
CA LEU A 4 -24.90 -26.39 19.85
C LEU A 4 -24.02 -26.28 18.60
N SER A 5 -24.70 -26.23 17.45
CA SER A 5 -24.18 -26.22 16.08
C SER A 5 -23.61 -24.86 15.64
N PRO A 6 -22.72 -24.80 14.62
CA PRO A 6 -22.12 -23.55 14.15
C PRO A 6 -23.01 -22.85 13.10
N ILE A 7 -23.62 -21.72 13.45
CA ILE A 7 -24.37 -20.84 12.53
C ILE A 7 -23.80 -19.43 12.63
N SER A 8 -22.79 -19.08 11.82
CA SER A 8 -22.42 -17.66 11.60
C SER A 8 -21.51 -17.37 10.39
N ALA A 9 -20.77 -18.34 9.83
CA ALA A 9 -19.86 -18.06 8.71
C ALA A 9 -20.52 -18.12 7.31
N GLN A 10 -21.53 -18.97 7.09
CA GLN A 10 -22.20 -19.10 5.79
C GLN A 10 -23.18 -17.94 5.48
N GLY A 11 -23.75 -17.30 6.50
CA GLY A 11 -24.72 -16.21 6.33
C GLY A 11 -24.13 -14.95 5.68
N SER A 12 -22.85 -14.63 5.92
CA SER A 12 -22.20 -13.44 5.37
C SER A 12 -21.86 -13.58 3.88
N LYS A 13 -21.47 -14.78 3.44
CA LYS A 13 -21.09 -15.06 2.05
C LYS A 13 -22.31 -15.12 1.13
N ALA A 14 -23.37 -15.81 1.55
CA ALA A 14 -24.64 -15.84 0.81
C ALA A 14 -25.28 -14.44 0.68
N SER A 15 -25.23 -13.64 1.76
CA SER A 15 -25.70 -12.24 1.75
C SER A 15 -24.90 -11.36 0.78
N ARG A 16 -23.59 -11.56 0.69
CA ARG A 16 -22.72 -10.82 -0.24
C ARG A 16 -23.00 -11.20 -1.69
N THR A 17 -23.09 -12.49 -2.00
CA THR A 17 -23.42 -12.96 -3.36
C THR A 17 -24.78 -12.43 -3.82
N MET A 18 -25.77 -12.38 -2.93
CA MET A 18 -27.09 -11.84 -3.27
C MET A 18 -27.08 -10.33 -3.52
N SER A 19 -26.31 -9.57 -2.74
CA SER A 19 -26.10 -8.14 -3.00
C SER A 19 -25.41 -7.89 -4.35
N THR A 20 -24.39 -8.68 -4.69
CA THR A 20 -23.69 -8.59 -5.98
C THR A 20 -24.62 -8.93 -7.14
N LEU A 21 -25.42 -9.98 -7.01
CA LEU A 21 -26.35 -10.41 -8.05
C LEU A 21 -27.44 -9.36 -8.32
N ASN A 22 -28.03 -8.78 -7.28
CA ASN A 22 -29.03 -7.71 -7.43
C ASN A 22 -28.44 -6.47 -8.12
N ASN A 23 -27.25 -6.04 -7.69
CA ASN A 23 -26.55 -4.90 -8.31
C ASN A 23 -26.22 -5.18 -9.79
N SER A 24 -25.81 -6.40 -10.13
CA SER A 24 -25.52 -6.77 -11.52
C SER A 24 -26.77 -6.75 -12.39
N ILE A 25 -27.92 -7.23 -11.90
CA ILE A 25 -29.20 -7.17 -12.63
C ILE A 25 -29.62 -5.72 -12.89
N GLU A 26 -29.50 -4.85 -11.88
CA GLU A 26 -29.84 -3.43 -12.03
C GLU A 26 -28.93 -2.72 -13.02
N THR A 27 -27.62 -3.01 -12.97
CA THR A 27 -26.62 -2.46 -13.90
C THR A 27 -26.91 -2.87 -15.35
N LEU A 28 -27.29 -4.15 -15.56
CA LEU A 28 -27.64 -4.66 -16.90
C LEU A 28 -28.87 -3.98 -17.47
N LYS A 29 -29.89 -3.71 -16.64
CA LYS A 29 -31.10 -2.98 -17.07
C LYS A 29 -30.76 -1.57 -17.55
N ILE A 30 -29.96 -0.84 -16.77
CA ILE A 30 -29.51 0.51 -17.13
C ILE A 30 -28.69 0.49 -18.43
N ALA A 31 -27.74 -0.45 -18.55
CA ALA A 31 -26.92 -0.57 -19.75
C ALA A 31 -27.76 -0.88 -21.00
N LYS A 32 -28.77 -1.75 -20.88
CA LYS A 32 -29.70 -2.09 -21.96
C LYS A 32 -30.48 -0.87 -22.47
N ASP A 33 -30.94 -0.01 -21.57
CA ASP A 33 -31.70 1.18 -21.92
C ASP A 33 -30.85 2.24 -22.63
N MET A 34 -29.53 2.17 -22.49
CA MET A 34 -28.58 3.12 -23.08
C MET A 34 -28.01 2.70 -24.44
N ILE A 35 -28.24 1.47 -24.92
CA ILE A 35 -27.68 0.99 -26.18
C ILE A 35 -28.66 1.24 -27.34
N PRO A 36 -28.22 1.84 -28.46
CA PRO A 36 -29.07 2.04 -29.63
C PRO A 36 -29.17 0.81 -30.55
N LEU A 37 -28.23 -0.14 -30.47
CA LEU A 37 -28.18 -1.34 -31.31
C LEU A 37 -28.99 -2.53 -30.74
N GLU A 38 -29.97 -3.02 -31.49
CA GLU A 38 -30.84 -4.15 -31.07
C GLU A 38 -30.07 -5.44 -30.77
N LEU A 39 -29.03 -5.78 -31.53
CA LEU A 39 -28.17 -6.95 -31.25
C LEU A 39 -27.47 -6.86 -29.89
N GLY A 40 -27.04 -5.65 -29.49
CA GLY A 40 -26.45 -5.44 -28.16
C GLY A 40 -27.48 -5.60 -27.05
N LYS A 41 -28.72 -5.15 -27.28
CA LYS A 41 -29.84 -5.33 -26.33
C LYS A 41 -30.24 -6.80 -26.15
N GLY A 42 -30.19 -7.60 -27.22
CA GLY A 42 -30.47 -9.03 -27.18
C GLY A 42 -29.56 -9.78 -26.21
N VAL A 43 -28.24 -9.62 -26.37
CA VAL A 43 -27.23 -10.23 -25.48
C VAL A 43 -27.40 -9.77 -24.02
N LEU A 44 -27.63 -8.48 -23.79
CA LEU A 44 -27.85 -7.97 -22.42
C LEU A 44 -29.13 -8.52 -21.78
N SER A 45 -30.18 -8.73 -22.58
CA SER A 45 -31.43 -9.34 -22.11
C SER A 45 -31.23 -10.81 -21.75
N ALA A 46 -30.38 -11.53 -22.49
CA ALA A 46 -30.01 -12.89 -22.17
C ALA A 46 -29.21 -12.98 -20.86
N PHE A 47 -28.25 -12.08 -20.62
CA PHE A 47 -27.54 -11.98 -19.33
C PHE A 47 -28.49 -11.64 -18.17
N GLU A 48 -29.38 -10.67 -18.35
CA GLU A 48 -30.38 -10.32 -17.34
C GLU A 48 -31.25 -11.54 -16.99
N GLY A 49 -31.64 -12.33 -17.99
CA GLY A 49 -32.36 -13.58 -17.82
C GLY A 49 -31.60 -14.60 -16.99
N ILE A 50 -30.33 -14.87 -17.31
CA ILE A 50 -29.46 -15.79 -16.55
C ILE A 50 -29.37 -15.36 -15.08
N LEU A 51 -29.04 -14.09 -14.83
CA LEU A 51 -28.86 -13.59 -13.46
C LEU A 51 -30.16 -13.63 -12.65
N THR A 52 -31.29 -13.35 -13.29
CA THR A 52 -32.62 -13.45 -12.69
C THR A 52 -32.97 -14.89 -12.33
N LEU A 53 -32.72 -15.85 -13.23
CA LEU A 53 -32.90 -17.28 -12.98
C LEU A 53 -32.02 -17.78 -11.84
N VAL A 54 -30.74 -17.36 -11.79
CA VAL A 54 -29.83 -17.69 -10.69
C VAL A 54 -30.35 -17.10 -9.38
N ARG A 55 -30.86 -15.86 -9.38
CA ARG A 55 -31.39 -15.18 -8.19
C ARG A 55 -32.62 -15.90 -7.64
N ASP A 56 -33.55 -16.26 -8.50
CA ASP A 56 -34.88 -16.67 -8.08
C ASP A 56 -34.97 -18.19 -7.86
N THR A 57 -34.23 -18.98 -8.64
CA THR A 57 -34.46 -20.43 -8.72
C THR A 57 -33.30 -21.28 -8.23
N ILE A 58 -32.05 -20.81 -8.29
CA ILE A 58 -30.87 -21.65 -8.02
C ILE A 58 -30.46 -21.64 -6.54
N LYS A 59 -30.09 -22.81 -6.00
CA LYS A 59 -29.65 -22.95 -4.59
C LYS A 59 -28.18 -22.59 -4.40
N ASN A 60 -27.29 -23.11 -5.24
CA ASN A 60 -25.83 -22.90 -5.16
C ASN A 60 -25.37 -21.64 -5.90
N LYS A 61 -26.00 -20.50 -5.60
CA LYS A 61 -25.73 -19.18 -6.22
C LYS A 61 -24.26 -18.75 -6.11
N GLU A 62 -23.58 -19.18 -5.06
CA GLU A 62 -22.16 -18.87 -4.84
C GLU A 62 -21.26 -19.46 -5.93
N ASP A 63 -21.63 -20.59 -6.53
CA ASP A 63 -20.84 -21.23 -7.57
C ASP A 63 -20.91 -20.44 -8.90
N PHE A 64 -21.88 -19.52 -9.03
CA PHE A 64 -22.05 -18.65 -10.21
C PHE A 64 -21.28 -17.33 -10.13
N SER A 65 -20.44 -17.12 -9.11
CA SER A 65 -19.74 -15.83 -8.92
C SER A 65 -18.91 -15.39 -10.14
N GLU A 66 -18.32 -16.35 -10.85
CA GLU A 66 -17.53 -16.06 -12.07
C GLU A 66 -18.43 -15.66 -13.23
N ILE A 67 -19.52 -16.40 -13.47
CA ILE A 67 -20.52 -16.06 -14.50
C ILE A 67 -21.13 -14.67 -14.24
N ILE A 68 -21.43 -14.33 -12.98
CA ILE A 68 -21.92 -12.99 -12.60
C ILE A 68 -20.90 -11.91 -12.96
N THR A 69 -19.61 -12.18 -12.72
CA THR A 69 -18.50 -11.27 -13.04
C THR A 69 -18.29 -11.13 -14.55
N GLN A 70 -18.39 -12.22 -15.30
CA GLN A 70 -18.26 -12.22 -16.75
C GLN A 70 -19.43 -11.51 -17.44
N CYS A 71 -20.68 -11.70 -16.97
CA CYS A 71 -21.85 -10.96 -17.46
C CYS A 71 -21.61 -9.44 -17.34
N HIS A 72 -21.07 -8.99 -16.21
CA HIS A 72 -20.76 -7.58 -15.98
C HIS A 72 -19.61 -7.06 -16.88
N ARG A 73 -18.60 -7.90 -17.15
CA ARG A 73 -17.49 -7.54 -18.05
C ARG A 73 -17.97 -7.42 -19.50
N LEU A 74 -18.70 -8.42 -19.99
CA LEU A 74 -19.21 -8.45 -21.35
C LEU A 74 -20.27 -7.39 -21.59
N SER A 75 -21.16 -7.13 -20.62
CA SER A 75 -22.16 -6.08 -20.76
C SER A 75 -21.53 -4.71 -20.98
N PHE A 76 -20.43 -4.45 -20.29
CA PHE A 76 -19.68 -3.21 -20.43
C PHE A 76 -19.02 -3.09 -21.81
N ILE A 77 -18.42 -4.18 -22.30
CA ILE A 77 -17.76 -4.24 -23.60
C ILE A 77 -18.79 -4.03 -24.74
N ILE A 78 -19.96 -4.69 -24.64
CA ILE A 78 -21.04 -4.58 -25.63
C ILE A 78 -21.61 -3.17 -25.64
N TRP A 79 -21.91 -2.59 -24.47
CA TRP A 79 -22.39 -1.22 -24.35
C TRP A 79 -21.44 -0.24 -25.06
N ARG A 80 -20.13 -0.36 -24.84
CA ARG A 80 -19.13 0.48 -25.50
C ARG A 80 -19.12 0.30 -27.02
N ALA A 81 -19.05 -0.94 -27.49
CA ALA A 81 -18.97 -1.26 -28.93
C ALA A 81 -20.18 -0.76 -29.72
N THR A 82 -21.31 -0.56 -29.04
CA THR A 82 -22.61 -0.26 -29.67
C THR A 82 -23.14 1.14 -29.38
N SER A 83 -22.63 1.85 -28.36
CA SER A 83 -23.09 3.20 -27.99
C SER A 83 -22.19 4.32 -28.54
N GLU A 84 -20.91 4.06 -28.77
CA GLU A 84 -19.95 5.06 -29.29
C GLU A 84 -19.82 5.05 -30.82
N THR A 85 -20.38 4.03 -31.49
CA THR A 85 -20.28 3.83 -32.94
C THR A 85 -21.68 3.84 -33.56
N PRO A 86 -22.00 4.74 -34.51
CA PRO A 86 -23.26 4.68 -35.25
C PRO A 86 -23.47 3.29 -35.85
N ALA A 87 -24.71 2.76 -35.82
CA ALA A 87 -25.00 1.37 -36.19
C ALA A 87 -24.52 0.94 -37.62
N HIS A 88 -24.33 1.92 -38.52
CA HIS A 88 -23.83 1.70 -39.87
C HIS A 88 -22.30 1.63 -39.98
N GLU A 89 -21.55 2.06 -38.95
CA GLU A 89 -20.08 2.05 -38.89
C GLU A 89 -19.51 0.85 -38.10
N ILE A 90 -20.38 0.03 -37.49
CA ILE A 90 -19.97 -1.19 -36.79
C ILE A 90 -19.57 -2.26 -37.82
N SER A 91 -18.35 -2.78 -37.70
CA SER A 91 -17.82 -3.80 -38.61
C SER A 91 -18.68 -5.07 -38.65
N ASP A 92 -18.74 -5.72 -39.80
CA ASP A 92 -19.45 -6.99 -39.96
C ASP A 92 -18.80 -8.13 -39.14
N SER A 93 -17.54 -8.00 -38.75
CA SER A 93 -16.90 -8.91 -37.78
C SER A 93 -17.47 -8.71 -36.37
N THR A 94 -17.65 -7.47 -35.93
CA THR A 94 -18.24 -7.14 -34.62
C THR A 94 -19.70 -7.58 -34.54
N LYS A 95 -20.48 -7.38 -35.62
CA LYS A 95 -21.86 -7.85 -35.70
C LYS A 95 -21.95 -9.38 -35.59
N ARG A 96 -21.07 -10.12 -36.28
CA ARG A 96 -20.99 -11.59 -36.18
C ARG A 96 -20.59 -12.04 -34.78
N ALA A 97 -19.59 -11.40 -34.17
CA ALA A 97 -19.17 -11.72 -32.81
C ALA A 97 -20.29 -11.49 -31.76
N LEU A 98 -21.12 -10.45 -31.95
CA LEU A 98 -22.29 -10.21 -31.11
C LEU A 98 -23.35 -11.31 -31.29
N VAL A 99 -23.61 -11.75 -32.52
CA VAL A 99 -24.56 -12.84 -32.81
C VAL A 99 -24.08 -14.18 -32.22
N ASP A 100 -22.79 -14.49 -32.36
CA ASP A 100 -22.22 -15.73 -31.81
C ASP A 100 -22.25 -15.73 -30.28
N LEU A 101 -21.99 -14.58 -29.66
CA LEU A 101 -22.11 -14.41 -28.21
C LEU A 101 -23.57 -14.53 -27.75
N GLU A 102 -24.51 -13.89 -28.45
CA GLU A 102 -25.94 -13.98 -28.17
C GLU A 102 -26.40 -15.44 -28.15
N GLY A 103 -26.06 -16.22 -29.19
CA GLY A 103 -26.40 -17.64 -29.27
C GLY A 103 -25.80 -18.49 -28.14
N SER A 104 -24.58 -18.19 -27.70
CA SER A 104 -23.95 -18.88 -26.57
C SER A 104 -24.65 -18.57 -25.24
N VAL A 105 -24.95 -17.29 -24.99
CA VAL A 105 -25.60 -16.84 -23.77
C VAL A 105 -27.05 -17.33 -23.70
N ASP A 106 -27.76 -17.33 -24.83
CA ASP A 106 -29.08 -17.95 -24.94
C ASP A 106 -29.03 -19.45 -24.65
N GLY A 107 -28.02 -20.17 -25.16
CA GLY A 107 -27.82 -21.58 -24.84
C GLY A 107 -27.63 -21.84 -23.33
N ILE A 108 -26.89 -20.98 -22.64
CA ILE A 108 -26.73 -21.04 -21.17
C ILE A 108 -28.07 -20.79 -20.47
N ARG A 109 -28.78 -19.72 -20.87
CA ARG A 109 -30.10 -19.37 -20.32
C ARG A 109 -31.10 -20.49 -20.51
N ASP A 110 -31.17 -21.08 -21.69
CA ASP A 110 -32.13 -22.12 -22.03
C ASP A 110 -31.81 -23.42 -21.29
N SER A 111 -30.53 -23.79 -21.15
CA SER A 111 -30.10 -24.92 -20.32
C SER A 111 -30.46 -24.71 -18.85
N LEU A 112 -30.22 -23.51 -18.31
CA LEU A 112 -30.63 -23.13 -16.95
C LEU A 112 -32.15 -23.19 -16.76
N THR A 113 -32.91 -22.68 -17.73
CA THR A 113 -34.38 -22.65 -17.70
C THR A 113 -34.95 -24.07 -17.75
N PHE A 114 -34.39 -24.95 -18.59
CA PHE A 114 -34.79 -26.34 -18.68
C PHE A 114 -34.57 -27.09 -17.36
N GLN A 115 -33.43 -26.86 -16.71
CA GLN A 115 -33.10 -27.47 -15.42
C GLN A 115 -33.95 -26.91 -14.27
N ALA A 116 -34.18 -25.59 -14.26
CA ALA A 116 -35.10 -24.92 -13.35
C ALA A 116 -36.53 -25.52 -13.43
N ASN A 117 -37.05 -25.71 -14.64
CA ASN A 117 -38.39 -26.26 -14.87
C ASN A 117 -38.52 -27.73 -14.48
N ARG A 118 -37.45 -28.54 -14.60
CA ARG A 118 -37.42 -29.92 -14.08
C ARG A 118 -37.48 -29.96 -12.54
N GLY A 119 -36.88 -29.00 -11.85
CA GLY A 119 -36.99 -28.85 -10.40
C GLY A 119 -38.41 -28.54 -9.93
N ILE A 120 -39.09 -27.65 -10.65
CA ILE A 120 -40.48 -27.26 -10.38
C ILE A 120 -41.44 -28.45 -10.59
N GLY A 121 -41.28 -29.21 -11.69
CA GLY A 121 -42.06 -30.41 -11.96
C GLY A 121 -41.83 -31.56 -10.95
N SER A 122 -40.68 -31.57 -10.26
CA SER A 122 -40.33 -32.52 -9.20
C SER A 122 -40.63 -32.03 -7.78
N ARG A 123 -41.36 -30.90 -7.63
CA ARG A 123 -41.73 -30.24 -6.35
C ARG A 123 -40.54 -29.79 -5.50
N VAL A 124 -39.38 -29.56 -6.11
CA VAL A 124 -38.21 -28.98 -5.43
C VAL A 124 -38.12 -27.50 -5.78
N PHE A 125 -38.31 -26.63 -4.78
CA PHE A 125 -38.40 -25.17 -4.99
C PHE A 125 -37.07 -24.47 -5.36
N HIS A 126 -35.93 -25.16 -5.21
CA HIS A 126 -34.62 -24.62 -5.64
C HIS A 126 -33.71 -25.71 -6.22
N VAL A 127 -33.18 -25.47 -7.42
CA VAL A 127 -32.32 -26.42 -8.14
C VAL A 127 -30.85 -26.12 -7.84
N ALA A 128 -30.05 -27.15 -7.59
CA ALA A 128 -28.59 -27.03 -7.57
C ALA A 128 -28.04 -27.46 -8.93
N ILE A 129 -27.15 -26.66 -9.50
CA ILE A 129 -26.53 -26.93 -10.81
C ILE A 129 -25.14 -27.52 -10.59
N ASP A 130 -24.77 -28.50 -11.40
CA ASP A 130 -23.48 -29.16 -11.31
C ASP A 130 -22.32 -28.18 -11.57
N ARG A 131 -21.27 -28.23 -10.74
CA ARG A 131 -20.14 -27.30 -10.80
C ARG A 131 -19.31 -27.46 -12.08
N GLU A 132 -19.22 -28.66 -12.65
CA GLU A 132 -18.52 -28.90 -13.90
C GLU A 132 -19.27 -28.26 -15.07
N GLN A 133 -20.60 -28.29 -15.02
CA GLN A 133 -21.45 -27.61 -16.00
C GLN A 133 -21.33 -26.07 -15.90
N ILE A 134 -21.31 -25.52 -14.68
CA ILE A 134 -21.05 -24.08 -14.45
C ILE A 134 -19.66 -23.70 -14.99
N ALA A 135 -18.64 -24.54 -14.75
CA ALA A 135 -17.29 -24.32 -15.27
C ALA A 135 -17.21 -24.45 -16.80
N ALA A 136 -18.04 -25.28 -17.43
CA ALA A 136 -18.16 -25.35 -18.88
C ALA A 136 -18.71 -24.03 -19.45
N TRP A 137 -19.83 -23.52 -18.90
CA TRP A 137 -20.38 -22.22 -19.30
C TRP A 137 -19.41 -21.07 -19.09
N THR A 138 -18.66 -21.09 -17.99
CA THR A 138 -17.63 -20.10 -17.69
C THR A 138 -16.53 -20.09 -18.76
N ARG A 139 -16.06 -21.28 -19.19
CA ARG A 139 -15.06 -21.43 -20.26
C ARG A 139 -15.58 -20.97 -21.61
N ASP A 140 -16.84 -21.27 -21.92
CA ASP A 140 -17.47 -20.82 -23.17
C ASP A 140 -17.55 -19.29 -23.20
N MET A 141 -18.01 -18.65 -22.12
CA MET A 141 -18.04 -17.20 -22.00
C MET A 141 -16.64 -16.56 -22.08
N ASP A 142 -15.62 -17.17 -21.47
CA ASP A 142 -14.23 -16.69 -21.56
C ASP A 142 -13.68 -16.75 -22.99
N ARG A 143 -14.01 -17.80 -23.73
CA ARG A 143 -13.62 -17.93 -25.14
C ARG A 143 -14.17 -16.79 -25.98
N TYR A 144 -15.43 -16.42 -25.77
CA TYR A 144 -16.05 -15.31 -26.48
C TYR A 144 -15.52 -13.95 -25.99
N LEU A 145 -15.24 -13.79 -24.69
CA LEU A 145 -14.59 -12.61 -24.16
C LEU A 145 -13.20 -12.39 -24.78
N LEU A 146 -12.43 -13.46 -24.96
CA LEU A 146 -11.12 -13.43 -25.63
C LEU A 146 -11.24 -13.05 -27.11
N LEU A 147 -12.20 -13.65 -27.83
CA LEU A 147 -12.50 -13.34 -29.23
C LEU A 147 -12.93 -11.88 -29.40
N PHE A 148 -13.82 -11.39 -28.54
CA PHE A 148 -14.29 -10.00 -28.56
C PHE A 148 -13.15 -9.02 -28.27
N ASN A 149 -12.26 -9.35 -27.33
CA ASN A 149 -11.08 -8.55 -27.03
C ASN A 149 -10.04 -8.57 -28.16
N THR A 150 -9.90 -9.69 -28.87
CA THR A 150 -8.94 -9.82 -29.98
C THR A 150 -9.45 -9.10 -31.24
N GLU A 151 -10.75 -9.13 -31.49
CA GLU A 151 -11.38 -8.38 -32.59
C GLU A 151 -11.43 -6.86 -32.32
N LEU A 152 -11.71 -6.44 -31.07
CA LEU A 152 -11.58 -5.03 -30.67
C LEU A 152 -10.13 -4.53 -30.72
N HIS A 153 -9.14 -5.42 -30.62
CA HIS A 153 -7.72 -5.10 -30.70
C HIS A 153 -7.29 -4.50 -32.06
N ILE A 154 -8.09 -4.67 -33.13
CA ILE A 154 -7.86 -4.02 -34.43
C ILE A 154 -8.44 -2.58 -34.48
N MET A 155 -9.33 -2.21 -33.55
CA MET A 155 -9.97 -0.88 -33.52
C MET A 155 -9.63 0.00 -32.31
N THR A 156 -9.08 -0.52 -31.20
CA THR A 156 -8.99 0.26 -29.96
C THR A 156 -7.61 0.26 -29.30
N ASN A 157 -6.70 1.06 -29.85
CA ASN A 157 -5.54 1.61 -29.10
C ASN A 157 -5.94 2.81 -28.20
N LEU A 158 -7.21 2.88 -27.75
CA LEU A 158 -7.72 3.99 -26.95
C LEU A 158 -8.45 3.50 -25.68
N LYS A 159 -7.74 3.74 -24.56
CA LYS A 159 -8.22 4.20 -23.24
C LYS A 159 -9.22 3.33 -22.46
N ILE A 160 -8.67 2.33 -21.77
CA ILE A 160 -9.24 1.77 -20.52
C ILE A 160 -9.33 2.84 -19.39
N ASP A 161 -8.54 3.92 -19.50
CA ASP A 161 -8.49 5.02 -18.53
C ASP A 161 -9.70 5.97 -18.56
N GLU A 162 -10.36 6.14 -19.71
CA GLU A 162 -11.55 6.99 -19.82
C GLU A 162 -12.80 6.29 -19.28
N ILE A 163 -12.80 4.96 -19.32
CA ILE A 163 -13.85 4.08 -18.81
C ILE A 163 -13.98 4.17 -17.28
N SER A 164 -12.84 4.17 -16.55
CA SER A 164 -12.85 4.44 -15.11
C SER A 164 -13.40 5.83 -14.80
N LYS A 165 -13.16 6.82 -15.67
CA LYS A 165 -13.64 8.20 -15.49
C LYS A 165 -15.15 8.32 -15.74
N VAL A 166 -15.72 7.61 -16.71
CA VAL A 166 -17.17 7.62 -16.97
C VAL A 166 -17.95 6.85 -15.88
N LEU A 167 -17.46 5.69 -15.43
CA LEU A 167 -18.07 4.93 -14.34
C LEU A 167 -17.99 5.66 -12.98
N HIS A 168 -16.91 6.40 -12.74
CA HIS A 168 -16.81 7.28 -11.57
C HIS A 168 -17.87 8.39 -11.67
N ASN A 169 -18.04 9.02 -12.83
CA ASN A 169 -19.02 10.10 -13.00
C ASN A 169 -20.48 9.64 -12.94
N ALA A 170 -20.81 8.46 -13.48
CA ALA A 170 -22.16 7.91 -13.46
C ALA A 170 -22.64 7.48 -12.05
N ARG A 171 -21.72 7.05 -11.16
CA ARG A 171 -22.04 6.75 -9.75
C ARG A 171 -22.33 8.00 -8.89
N PHE A 172 -22.00 9.19 -9.37
CA PHE A 172 -22.09 10.44 -8.62
C PHE A 172 -22.96 11.52 -9.30
N ALA A 173 -23.64 11.18 -10.39
CA ALA A 173 -24.70 12.00 -10.96
C ALA A 173 -26.01 11.68 -10.22
N GLU A 174 -26.68 12.71 -9.72
CA GLU A 174 -27.95 12.67 -8.95
C GLU A 174 -27.88 12.44 -7.42
N LYS A 175 -26.86 13.00 -6.76
CA LYS A 175 -27.09 13.52 -5.39
C LYS A 175 -26.90 15.04 -5.42
N LYS A 176 -27.90 15.80 -4.94
CA LYS A 176 -27.70 17.21 -4.56
C LYS A 176 -26.40 17.28 -3.74
N THR A 177 -25.38 17.94 -4.29
CA THR A 177 -24.10 18.13 -3.63
C THR A 177 -24.34 19.08 -2.47
N VAL A 178 -24.29 18.56 -1.25
CA VAL A 178 -24.07 19.37 -0.05
C VAL A 178 -22.56 19.55 0.03
N PRO A 179 -22.04 20.74 0.35
CA PRO A 179 -20.60 20.94 0.59
C PRO A 179 -20.07 19.84 1.51
N GLU A 180 -18.93 19.24 1.17
CA GLU A 180 -18.35 18.23 2.06
C GLU A 180 -18.04 18.92 3.40
N PRO A 181 -18.64 18.45 4.52
CA PRO A 181 -18.46 19.10 5.79
C PRO A 181 -17.00 19.00 6.22
N ILE A 182 -16.52 20.02 6.93
CA ILE A 182 -15.17 20.01 7.51
C ILE A 182 -15.03 18.71 8.33
N PRO A 183 -14.00 17.89 8.08
CA PRO A 183 -13.84 16.61 8.75
C PRO A 183 -13.70 16.81 10.26
N ALA A 184 -14.30 15.94 11.07
CA ALA A 184 -14.24 16.03 12.52
C ALA A 184 -12.78 16.01 13.04
N ILE A 185 -12.55 16.58 14.23
CA ILE A 185 -11.27 16.46 14.94
C ILE A 185 -10.99 14.97 15.24
N PRO A 186 -9.76 14.47 15.06
CA PRO A 186 -9.42 13.10 15.45
C PRO A 186 -9.65 12.88 16.96
N ALA A 187 -10.37 11.80 17.33
CA ALA A 187 -10.71 11.51 18.72
C ALA A 187 -9.49 11.15 19.58
N ILE A 188 -8.48 10.51 18.98
CA ILE A 188 -7.21 10.15 19.61
C ILE A 188 -6.14 10.99 18.93
N PHE A 189 -5.65 12.01 19.63
CA PHE A 189 -4.71 12.99 19.09
C PHE A 189 -3.79 13.51 20.19
N PHE A 190 -2.53 13.05 20.20
CA PHE A 190 -1.55 13.36 21.24
C PHE A 190 -0.23 13.83 20.63
N GLY A 191 0.46 14.77 21.29
CA GLY A 191 1.82 15.18 20.94
C GLY A 191 1.97 15.98 19.64
N ARG A 192 0.87 16.55 19.12
CA ARG A 192 0.85 17.24 17.82
C ARG A 192 0.51 18.73 17.92
N ASP A 193 0.30 19.26 19.12
CA ASP A 193 -0.15 20.65 19.33
C ASP A 193 0.84 21.70 18.81
N GLU A 194 2.15 21.43 18.93
CA GLU A 194 3.17 22.33 18.39
C GLU A 194 3.15 22.37 16.86
N ILE A 195 3.04 21.22 16.20
CA ILE A 195 2.94 21.13 14.75
C ILE A 195 1.66 21.85 14.28
N VAL A 196 0.52 21.63 14.95
CA VAL A 196 -0.74 22.32 14.62
C VAL A 196 -0.57 23.83 14.72
N ARG A 197 0.00 24.35 15.81
CA ARG A 197 0.27 25.79 15.99
C ARG A 197 1.23 26.33 14.94
N GLU A 198 2.29 25.60 14.61
CA GLU A 198 3.27 25.99 13.60
C GLU A 198 2.63 26.10 12.21
N VAL A 199 1.81 25.11 11.83
CA VAL A 199 1.07 25.09 10.57
C VAL A 199 0.05 26.23 10.53
N ALA A 200 -0.74 26.40 11.59
CA ALA A 200 -1.75 27.45 11.68
C ALA A 200 -1.12 28.84 11.56
N LYS A 201 0.02 29.07 12.22
CA LYS A 201 0.77 30.33 12.10
C LYS A 201 1.27 30.57 10.67
N ALA A 202 1.83 29.54 10.02
CA ALA A 202 2.31 29.67 8.65
C ALA A 202 1.18 30.03 7.68
N LEU A 203 0.06 29.29 7.71
CA LEU A 203 -1.10 29.54 6.85
C LEU A 203 -1.72 30.92 7.12
N THR A 204 -1.89 31.30 8.38
CA THR A 204 -2.45 32.63 8.71
C THR A 204 -1.56 33.77 8.23
N SER A 205 -0.24 33.57 8.15
CA SER A 205 0.70 34.52 7.55
C SER A 205 0.78 34.51 6.02
N GLY A 206 -0.02 33.68 5.32
CA GLY A 206 0.00 33.58 3.86
C GLY A 206 1.06 32.62 3.30
N THR A 207 1.62 31.75 4.15
CA THR A 207 2.62 30.76 3.74
C THR A 207 1.96 29.39 3.57
N HIS A 208 2.00 28.85 2.36
CA HIS A 208 1.52 27.49 2.08
C HIS A 208 2.34 26.45 2.85
N VAL A 209 1.74 25.29 3.15
CA VAL A 209 2.36 24.26 3.99
C VAL A 209 2.29 22.88 3.33
N ALA A 210 3.39 22.14 3.39
CA ALA A 210 3.44 20.73 3.04
C ALA A 210 3.80 19.89 4.26
N LEU A 211 2.86 19.07 4.73
CA LEU A 211 3.09 18.01 5.71
C LEU A 211 3.65 16.78 5.00
N ILE A 212 4.90 16.44 5.27
CA ILE A 212 5.63 15.38 4.55
C ILE A 212 6.02 14.27 5.51
N GLY A 213 5.94 13.03 5.07
CA GLY A 213 6.47 11.89 5.82
C GLY A 213 5.85 10.56 5.40
N PRO A 214 6.35 9.44 5.94
CA PRO A 214 5.87 8.11 5.58
C PRO A 214 4.38 7.92 5.88
N GLY A 215 3.79 6.91 5.25
CA GLY A 215 2.40 6.53 5.53
C GLY A 215 2.23 6.12 7.00
N GLY A 216 1.10 6.49 7.61
CA GLY A 216 0.81 6.17 9.02
C GLY A 216 1.32 7.16 10.08
N MET A 217 2.05 8.23 9.69
CA MET A 217 2.57 9.24 10.62
C MET A 217 1.53 10.23 11.19
N GLY A 218 0.27 10.17 10.73
CA GLY A 218 -0.80 11.05 11.20
C GLY A 218 -0.90 12.41 10.50
N LYS A 219 -0.30 12.58 9.31
CA LYS A 219 -0.38 13.81 8.51
C LYS A 219 -1.84 14.27 8.27
N SER A 220 -2.71 13.34 7.88
CA SER A 220 -4.15 13.61 7.68
C SER A 220 -4.87 13.93 8.99
N CYS A 221 -4.41 13.41 10.13
CA CYS A 221 -4.96 13.78 11.44
C CYS A 221 -4.54 15.20 11.83
N ILE A 222 -3.30 15.58 11.57
CA ILE A 222 -2.78 16.93 11.82
C ILE A 222 -3.53 17.95 10.95
N SER A 223 -3.69 17.68 9.65
CA SER A 223 -4.42 18.60 8.75
C SER A 223 -5.88 18.80 9.18
N ARG A 224 -6.55 17.74 9.64
CA ARG A 224 -7.88 17.84 10.26
C ARG A 224 -7.85 18.71 11.52
N ALA A 225 -6.90 18.51 12.43
CA ALA A 225 -6.79 19.34 13.63
C ALA A 225 -6.54 20.82 13.31
N VAL A 226 -5.69 21.12 12.33
CA VAL A 226 -5.43 22.48 11.82
C VAL A 226 -6.70 23.14 11.32
N LEU A 227 -7.57 22.42 10.61
CA LEU A 227 -8.83 22.97 10.13
C LEU A 227 -9.72 23.49 11.27
N HIS A 228 -9.61 22.94 12.48
CA HIS A 228 -10.36 23.38 13.66
C HIS A 228 -9.60 24.37 14.56
N ASP A 229 -8.37 24.74 14.21
CA ASP A 229 -7.62 25.75 14.96
C ASP A 229 -8.38 27.09 14.95
N ARG A 230 -8.31 27.82 16.08
CA ARG A 230 -9.05 29.08 16.25
C ARG A 230 -8.57 30.16 15.27
N ALA A 231 -7.27 30.27 15.02
CA ALA A 231 -6.73 31.27 14.11
C ALA A 231 -7.09 30.96 12.65
N ILE A 232 -7.10 29.67 12.28
CA ILE A 232 -7.60 29.19 10.98
C ILE A 232 -9.09 29.51 10.81
N SER A 233 -9.90 29.15 11.81
CA SER A 233 -11.34 29.42 11.81
C SER A 233 -11.65 30.92 11.66
N ASN A 234 -10.88 31.79 12.34
CA ASN A 234 -11.07 33.24 12.27
C ASN A 234 -10.71 33.84 10.91
N LYS A 235 -9.68 33.31 10.22
CA LYS A 235 -9.21 33.87 8.93
C LYS A 235 -10.05 33.41 7.75
N TYR A 236 -10.42 32.12 7.71
CA TYR A 236 -11.07 31.51 6.54
C TYR A 236 -12.56 31.25 6.75
N SER A 237 -13.09 31.36 7.98
CA SER A 237 -14.49 31.07 8.31
C SER A 237 -14.92 29.69 7.77
N ASP A 238 -15.92 29.60 6.92
CA ASP A 238 -16.37 28.32 6.34
C ASP A 238 -15.65 27.93 5.04
N ASN A 239 -14.75 28.78 4.52
CA ASN A 239 -13.99 28.54 3.29
C ASN A 239 -12.76 27.65 3.51
N ARG A 240 -12.97 26.53 4.18
CA ARG A 240 -11.95 25.54 4.52
C ARG A 240 -12.32 24.22 3.86
N TYR A 241 -11.60 23.86 2.81
CA TYR A 241 -11.96 22.72 1.97
C TYR A 241 -10.97 21.58 2.15
N PHE A 242 -11.45 20.42 2.58
CA PHE A 242 -10.64 19.21 2.73
C PHE A 242 -10.86 18.28 1.54
N ILE A 243 -9.85 18.19 0.68
CA ILE A 243 -9.94 17.56 -0.64
C ILE A 243 -9.09 16.29 -0.64
N ARG A 244 -9.73 15.13 -0.73
CA ARG A 244 -9.07 13.82 -0.66
C ARG A 244 -8.85 13.21 -2.04
N TYR A 245 -7.71 12.55 -2.21
CA TYR A 245 -7.35 11.80 -3.43
C TYR A 245 -7.06 10.31 -3.18
N ASP A 246 -7.41 9.77 -2.00
CA ASP A 246 -7.10 8.39 -1.59
C ASP A 246 -7.90 7.28 -2.32
N ASP A 247 -8.94 7.67 -3.05
CA ASP A 247 -9.77 6.83 -3.91
C ASP A 247 -9.26 6.75 -5.36
N MET A 248 -8.27 7.56 -5.75
CA MET A 248 -7.72 7.60 -7.11
C MET A 248 -6.43 6.79 -7.28
N ASN A 249 -6.18 6.34 -8.51
CA ASN A 249 -4.93 5.70 -8.90
C ASN A 249 -4.05 6.74 -9.63
N PRO A 250 -2.79 6.99 -9.19
CA PRO A 250 -1.88 7.93 -9.84
C PRO A 250 -1.73 7.74 -11.36
N SER A 251 -1.80 6.50 -11.85
CA SER A 251 -1.70 6.20 -13.29
C SER A 251 -2.85 6.79 -14.11
N HIS A 252 -4.00 7.06 -13.49
CA HIS A 252 -5.21 7.53 -14.16
C HIS A 252 -5.52 9.02 -13.88
N VAL A 253 -4.74 9.66 -13.01
CA VAL A 253 -4.92 11.08 -12.67
C VAL A 253 -4.51 11.94 -13.86
N THR A 254 -5.47 12.74 -14.33
CA THR A 254 -5.27 13.81 -15.32
C THR A 254 -5.62 15.17 -14.72
N LEU A 255 -5.24 16.25 -15.41
CA LEU A 255 -5.59 17.61 -14.99
C LEU A 255 -7.11 17.78 -14.80
N SER A 256 -7.91 17.21 -15.69
CA SER A 256 -9.38 17.25 -15.56
C SER A 256 -9.88 16.60 -14.28
N THR A 257 -9.40 15.39 -13.94
CA THR A 257 -9.81 14.71 -12.70
C THR A 257 -9.34 15.45 -11.45
N PHE A 258 -8.19 16.12 -11.53
CA PHE A 258 -7.70 16.97 -10.46
C PHE A 258 -8.62 18.18 -10.23
N LEU A 259 -8.97 18.90 -11.30
CA LEU A 259 -9.88 20.06 -11.26
C LEU A 259 -11.31 19.67 -10.85
N ASP A 260 -11.83 18.54 -11.36
CA ASP A 260 -13.16 18.01 -11.01
C ASP A 260 -13.29 17.74 -9.51
N ARG A 261 -12.24 17.20 -8.89
CA ARG A 261 -12.24 16.95 -7.43
C ARG A 261 -12.31 18.25 -6.64
N ILE A 262 -11.58 19.29 -7.07
CA ILE A 262 -11.63 20.62 -6.45
C ILE A 262 -13.01 21.25 -6.63
N ALA A 263 -13.54 21.26 -7.86
CA ALA A 263 -14.85 21.83 -8.16
C ALA A 263 -15.96 21.18 -7.32
N ARG A 264 -15.93 19.85 -7.12
CA ARG A 264 -16.89 19.16 -6.24
C ARG A 264 -16.76 19.58 -4.78
N ALA A 265 -15.54 19.71 -4.26
CA ALA A 265 -15.33 20.13 -2.87
C ALA A 265 -15.83 21.55 -2.62
N LEU A 266 -15.72 22.43 -3.63
CA LEU A 266 -16.18 23.81 -3.59
C LEU A 266 -17.68 23.98 -3.98
N ASP A 267 -18.39 22.88 -4.26
CA ASP A 267 -19.78 22.86 -4.78
C ASP A 267 -19.99 23.72 -6.05
N ILE A 268 -18.98 23.74 -6.93
CA ILE A 268 -19.02 24.48 -8.19
C ILE A 268 -19.54 23.57 -9.31
N LYS A 269 -20.69 23.93 -9.87
CA LYS A 269 -21.24 23.31 -11.08
C LYS A 269 -20.59 23.92 -12.32
N SER A 270 -19.45 23.40 -12.74
CA SER A 270 -18.79 23.81 -13.99
C SER A 270 -18.98 22.76 -15.08
N SER A 271 -19.27 23.18 -16.31
CA SER A 271 -18.98 22.33 -17.48
C SER A 271 -17.45 22.15 -17.60
N ARG A 272 -16.99 21.06 -18.24
CA ARG A 272 -15.54 20.80 -18.41
C ARG A 272 -14.82 21.90 -19.20
N VAL A 273 -15.55 22.74 -19.92
CA VAL A 273 -15.03 23.88 -20.67
C VAL A 273 -14.82 25.04 -19.69
N ASN A 274 -13.60 25.58 -19.63
CA ASN A 274 -13.22 26.72 -18.77
C ASN A 274 -13.26 26.46 -17.25
N GLN A 275 -13.22 25.21 -16.80
CA GLN A 275 -13.27 24.86 -15.38
C GLN A 275 -12.18 25.56 -14.54
N LEU A 276 -10.96 25.66 -15.06
CA LEU A 276 -9.85 26.33 -14.37
C LEU A 276 -10.12 27.81 -14.11
N SER A 277 -10.68 28.54 -15.08
CA SER A 277 -10.99 29.96 -14.88
C SER A 277 -12.16 30.17 -13.93
N VAL A 278 -13.17 29.29 -13.97
CA VAL A 278 -14.28 29.30 -12.99
C VAL A 278 -13.75 29.09 -11.56
N LEU A 279 -12.87 28.10 -11.38
CA LEU A 279 -12.24 27.84 -10.08
C LEU A 279 -11.40 29.03 -9.61
N SER A 280 -10.54 29.58 -10.46
CA SER A 280 -9.71 30.74 -10.10
C SER A 280 -10.57 31.95 -9.70
N ASN A 281 -11.66 32.22 -10.41
CA ASN A 281 -12.58 33.33 -10.09
C ASN A 281 -13.30 33.13 -8.75
N PHE A 282 -13.67 31.89 -8.40
CA PHE A 282 -14.23 31.61 -7.08
C PHE A 282 -13.19 31.83 -5.98
N LEU A 283 -11.99 31.31 -6.19
CA LEU A 283 -10.89 31.35 -5.22
C LEU A 283 -10.42 32.78 -4.90
N THR A 284 -10.49 33.72 -5.85
CA THR A 284 -10.12 35.13 -5.62
C THR A 284 -11.16 35.95 -4.87
N SER A 285 -12.37 35.43 -4.67
CA SER A 285 -13.48 36.19 -4.07
C SER A 285 -13.42 36.25 -2.54
N GLN A 286 -12.70 35.34 -1.88
CA GLN A 286 -12.68 35.18 -0.42
C GLN A 286 -11.33 34.63 0.06
N ASN A 287 -11.07 34.68 1.37
CA ASN A 287 -9.96 33.95 1.96
C ASN A 287 -10.29 32.46 1.96
N VAL A 288 -9.55 31.65 1.22
CA VAL A 288 -9.80 30.21 1.06
C VAL A 288 -8.60 29.40 1.54
N LEU A 289 -8.86 28.37 2.34
CA LEU A 289 -7.88 27.34 2.68
C LEU A 289 -8.21 26.05 1.92
N LEU A 290 -7.31 25.65 1.02
CA LEU A 290 -7.39 24.37 0.32
C LEU A 290 -6.46 23.36 0.99
N VAL A 291 -7.03 22.27 1.50
CA VAL A 291 -6.29 21.16 2.10
C VAL A 291 -6.32 19.96 1.15
N PHE A 292 -5.18 19.68 0.51
CA PHE A 292 -5.01 18.51 -0.36
C PHE A 292 -4.47 17.32 0.44
N ASP A 293 -5.33 16.37 0.77
CA ASP A 293 -4.94 15.14 1.46
C ASP A 293 -4.56 14.04 0.46
N ASN A 294 -3.49 13.29 0.76
CA ASN A 294 -2.89 12.30 -0.15
C ASN A 294 -2.41 12.88 -1.48
N ALA A 295 -1.74 14.03 -1.41
CA ALA A 295 -1.24 14.72 -2.60
C ALA A 295 -0.22 13.90 -3.41
N GLU A 296 0.43 12.88 -2.83
CA GLU A 296 1.27 11.94 -3.61
C GLU A 296 0.54 11.35 -4.84
N VAL A 297 -0.79 11.26 -4.80
CA VAL A 297 -1.59 10.66 -5.88
C VAL A 297 -1.56 11.49 -7.16
N PHE A 298 -1.63 12.82 -7.05
CA PHE A 298 -1.56 13.70 -8.22
C PHE A 298 -0.15 14.25 -8.47
N LEU A 299 0.71 14.31 -7.43
CA LEU A 299 2.11 14.69 -7.58
C LEU A 299 2.92 13.65 -8.35
N ASP A 300 2.56 12.36 -8.21
CA ASP A 300 3.16 11.24 -8.94
C ASP A 300 2.28 10.79 -10.14
N ALA A 301 1.45 11.69 -10.69
CA ALA A 301 0.59 11.38 -11.82
C ALA A 301 1.43 11.05 -13.07
N ALA A 302 1.06 9.98 -13.79
CA ALA A 302 1.88 9.48 -14.89
C ALA A 302 1.93 10.38 -16.14
N THR A 303 0.89 11.19 -16.38
CA THR A 303 0.72 11.91 -17.66
C THR A 303 0.66 13.44 -17.52
N ASP A 304 -0.07 13.96 -16.53
CA ASP A 304 -0.34 15.41 -16.39
C ASP A 304 0.36 16.06 -15.18
N ALA A 305 1.34 15.41 -14.53
CA ALA A 305 1.98 15.94 -13.31
C ALA A 305 2.52 17.37 -13.47
N GLY A 306 3.13 17.70 -14.62
CA GLY A 306 3.62 19.06 -14.90
C GLY A 306 2.50 20.10 -14.98
N ARG A 307 1.40 19.78 -15.67
CA ARG A 307 0.23 20.68 -15.80
C ARG A 307 -0.51 20.85 -14.48
N ILE A 308 -0.57 19.78 -13.67
CA ILE A 308 -1.13 19.83 -12.31
C ILE A 308 -0.26 20.71 -11.42
N ALA A 309 1.08 20.59 -11.52
CA ALA A 309 2.02 21.45 -10.81
C ALA A 309 1.85 22.93 -11.18
N GLU A 310 1.76 23.26 -12.47
CA GLU A 310 1.49 24.62 -12.95
C GLU A 310 0.14 25.16 -12.45
N THR A 311 -0.89 24.32 -12.42
CA THR A 311 -2.21 24.71 -11.89
C THR A 311 -2.16 24.98 -10.40
N LEU A 312 -1.45 24.14 -9.63
CA LEU A 312 -1.29 24.30 -8.20
C LEU A 312 -0.51 25.57 -7.86
N ASP A 313 0.53 25.88 -8.64
CA ASP A 313 1.27 27.15 -8.58
C ASP A 313 0.38 28.35 -8.91
N GLY A 314 -0.46 28.22 -9.94
CA GLY A 314 -1.46 29.23 -10.30
C GLY A 314 -2.45 29.51 -9.16
N PHE A 315 -2.93 28.48 -8.45
CA PHE A 315 -3.78 28.67 -7.28
C PHE A 315 -3.03 29.26 -6.08
N ALA A 316 -1.79 28.85 -5.85
CA ALA A 316 -0.91 29.39 -4.81
C ALA A 316 -0.64 30.89 -5.00
N ALA A 317 -0.56 31.35 -6.25
CA ALA A 317 -0.35 32.76 -6.57
C ALA A 317 -1.59 33.66 -6.38
N LEU A 318 -2.77 33.09 -6.13
CA LEU A 318 -4.00 33.87 -5.96
C LEU A 318 -4.03 34.55 -4.58
N PRO A 319 -4.30 35.87 -4.50
CA PRO A 319 -4.47 36.56 -3.24
C PRO A 319 -5.61 35.94 -2.42
N GLY A 320 -5.36 35.67 -1.14
CA GLY A 320 -6.36 35.09 -0.23
C GLY A 320 -6.45 33.56 -0.28
N VAL A 321 -5.72 32.89 -1.18
CA VAL A 321 -5.65 31.42 -1.22
C VAL A 321 -4.44 30.93 -0.43
N ASP A 322 -4.69 30.05 0.52
CA ASP A 322 -3.65 29.32 1.23
C ASP A 322 -3.80 27.83 0.98
N ILE A 323 -2.67 27.16 0.72
CA ILE A 323 -2.63 25.73 0.41
C ILE A 323 -1.94 24.98 1.54
N MET A 324 -2.59 23.93 2.03
CA MET A 324 -1.96 22.90 2.83
C MET A 324 -2.03 21.58 2.07
N LEU A 325 -0.94 20.82 2.00
CA LEU A 325 -0.94 19.49 1.44
C LEU A 325 -0.37 18.45 2.40
N THR A 326 -0.88 17.23 2.35
CA THR A 326 -0.27 16.07 3.00
C THR A 326 0.31 15.16 1.93
N THR A 327 1.55 14.71 2.11
CA THR A 327 2.17 13.82 1.13
C THR A 327 3.21 12.87 1.73
N ARG A 328 3.40 11.73 1.06
CA ARG A 328 4.51 10.81 1.35
C ARG A 328 5.78 11.17 0.60
N THR A 329 5.68 11.97 -0.45
CA THR A 329 6.83 12.35 -1.26
C THR A 329 7.44 13.68 -0.82
N LYS A 330 8.77 13.76 -0.78
CA LYS A 330 9.53 15.00 -0.63
C LYS A 330 9.66 15.76 -1.96
N ALA A 331 9.31 15.11 -3.08
CA ALA A 331 9.33 15.72 -4.40
C ALA A 331 8.06 16.57 -4.60
N LEU A 332 8.14 17.83 -4.18
CA LEU A 332 7.10 18.83 -4.45
C LEU A 332 7.40 19.58 -5.76
N PRO A 333 6.38 20.17 -6.40
CA PRO A 333 6.58 21.05 -7.55
C PRO A 333 7.58 22.16 -7.24
N ALA A 334 8.50 22.44 -8.17
CA ALA A 334 9.59 23.40 -7.96
C ALA A 334 9.08 24.83 -7.66
N ASN A 335 7.98 25.22 -8.30
CA ASN A 335 7.42 26.57 -8.17
C ASN A 335 6.48 26.73 -6.96
N LEU A 336 6.02 25.62 -6.35
CA LEU A 336 5.20 25.70 -5.14
C LEU A 336 6.07 26.06 -3.93
N ILE A 337 6.20 27.36 -3.66
CA ILE A 337 6.88 27.88 -2.48
C ILE A 337 6.02 27.60 -1.26
N CYS A 338 6.42 26.61 -0.46
CA CYS A 338 5.72 26.23 0.74
C CYS A 338 6.69 25.88 1.87
N LYS A 339 6.25 26.08 3.10
CA LYS A 339 6.93 25.58 4.29
C LYS A 339 6.78 24.06 4.35
N ARG A 340 7.89 23.35 4.26
CA ARG A 340 7.93 21.89 4.38
C ARG A 340 8.08 21.50 5.85
N ILE A 341 7.12 20.76 6.37
CA ILE A 341 7.14 20.26 7.75
C ILE A 341 7.19 18.74 7.69
N SER A 342 8.33 18.17 8.09
CA SER A 342 8.47 16.72 8.23
C SER A 342 7.74 16.28 9.49
N VAL A 343 6.76 15.38 9.36
CA VAL A 343 6.00 14.88 10.51
C VAL A 343 6.80 13.75 11.17
N PRO A 344 7.30 13.94 12.41
CA PRO A 344 8.10 12.93 13.09
C PRO A 344 7.21 11.81 13.66
N PRO A 345 7.81 10.71 14.14
CA PRO A 345 7.15 9.79 15.08
C PRO A 345 6.57 10.52 16.31
N LEU A 346 5.81 9.80 17.13
CA LEU A 346 5.41 10.33 18.44
C LEU A 346 6.60 10.35 19.39
N ASP A 347 6.64 11.33 20.29
CA ASP A 347 7.48 11.22 21.48
C ASP A 347 7.00 10.09 22.38
N GLU A 348 7.85 9.63 23.30
CA GLU A 348 7.59 8.49 24.15
C GLU A 348 6.30 8.64 24.98
N ASN A 349 6.05 9.84 25.54
CA ASN A 349 4.88 10.09 26.38
C ASN A 349 3.60 10.07 25.54
N SER A 350 3.62 10.73 24.38
CA SER A 350 2.47 10.75 23.46
C SER A 350 2.18 9.37 22.85
N ALA A 351 3.22 8.57 22.59
CA ALA A 351 3.07 7.18 22.13
C ALA A 351 2.38 6.31 23.19
N GLN A 352 2.81 6.42 24.45
CA GLN A 352 2.17 5.72 25.57
C GLN A 352 0.72 6.17 25.78
N ALA A 353 0.45 7.48 25.71
CA ALA A 353 -0.90 8.02 25.83
C ALA A 353 -1.82 7.51 24.70
N ALA A 354 -1.32 7.52 23.46
CA ALA A 354 -2.06 7.02 22.30
C ALA A 354 -2.35 5.51 22.41
N PHE A 355 -1.38 4.70 22.83
CA PHE A 355 -1.57 3.28 23.07
C PHE A 355 -2.63 3.04 24.16
N SER A 356 -2.49 3.74 25.29
CA SER A 356 -3.36 3.57 26.47
C SER A 356 -4.79 4.02 26.20
N ALA A 357 -5.00 5.05 25.38
CA ALA A 357 -6.32 5.51 24.99
C ALA A 357 -7.14 4.44 24.24
N VAL A 358 -6.47 3.54 23.52
CA VAL A 358 -7.11 2.43 22.80
C VAL A 358 -7.19 1.18 23.65
N TYR A 359 -6.08 0.79 24.31
CA TYR A 359 -6.01 -0.46 25.06
C TYR A 359 -6.76 -0.41 26.40
N GLN A 360 -6.92 0.79 27.00
CA GLN A 360 -7.73 1.05 28.19
C GLN A 360 -7.35 0.24 29.45
N ALA A 361 -6.10 -0.23 29.55
CA ALA A 361 -5.57 -0.88 30.75
C ALA A 361 -4.26 -0.24 31.21
N SER A 362 -4.02 -0.30 32.52
CA SER A 362 -2.79 0.23 33.13
C SER A 362 -1.63 -0.72 32.87
N LEU A 363 -0.52 -0.20 32.32
CA LEU A 363 0.67 -0.96 32.00
C LEU A 363 1.91 -0.35 32.68
N PRO A 364 2.90 -1.17 33.09
CA PRO A 364 4.20 -0.68 33.55
C PRO A 364 4.92 0.07 32.42
N SER A 365 5.29 1.33 32.69
CA SER A 365 5.87 2.25 31.69
C SER A 365 7.12 1.69 31.00
N GLN A 366 8.01 1.02 31.73
CA GLN A 366 9.27 0.51 31.16
C GLN A 366 9.06 -0.56 30.07
N VAL A 367 8.11 -1.48 30.28
CA VAL A 367 7.84 -2.57 29.32
C VAL A 367 7.19 -2.00 28.06
N ILE A 368 6.19 -1.13 28.23
CA ILE A 368 5.49 -0.53 27.10
C ILE A 368 6.42 0.42 26.33
N THR A 369 7.26 1.22 26.98
CA THR A 369 8.26 2.06 26.31
C THR A 369 9.16 1.23 25.41
N LYS A 370 9.69 0.10 25.90
CA LYS A 370 10.57 -0.77 25.10
C LYS A 370 9.84 -1.37 23.89
N LEU A 371 8.58 -1.77 24.08
CA LEU A 371 7.73 -2.30 23.01
C LEU A 371 7.42 -1.24 21.94
N LEU A 372 6.96 -0.05 22.35
CA LEU A 372 6.66 1.04 21.42
C LEU A 372 7.93 1.62 20.76
N GLY A 373 9.06 1.59 21.45
CA GLY A 373 10.37 1.90 20.88
C GLY A 373 10.77 0.92 19.77
N SER A 374 10.38 -0.36 19.87
CA SER A 374 10.58 -1.35 18.80
C SER A 374 9.69 -1.10 17.57
N LEU A 375 8.71 -0.21 17.68
CA LEU A 375 7.87 0.30 16.59
C LEU A 375 8.33 1.66 16.07
N ASP A 376 9.49 2.16 16.49
CA ASP A 376 9.97 3.52 16.25
C ASP A 376 8.93 4.59 16.61
N PHE A 377 8.10 4.33 17.62
CA PHE A 377 6.99 5.17 18.03
C PHE A 377 6.05 5.59 16.87
N HIS A 378 5.89 4.71 15.86
CA HIS A 378 5.08 4.96 14.68
C HIS A 378 3.57 4.95 15.00
N PRO A 379 2.83 6.06 14.78
CA PRO A 379 1.44 6.19 15.26
C PRO A 379 0.47 5.10 14.79
N LEU A 380 0.47 4.78 13.48
CA LEU A 380 -0.45 3.75 12.97
C LEU A 380 -0.09 2.36 13.52
N SER A 381 1.19 2.03 13.68
CA SER A 381 1.58 0.74 14.24
C SER A 381 1.21 0.62 15.71
N ILE A 382 1.38 1.69 16.48
CA ILE A 382 0.94 1.77 17.87
C ILE A 382 -0.57 1.54 17.95
N ASN A 383 -1.35 2.25 17.12
CA ASN A 383 -2.81 2.11 17.11
C ASN A 383 -3.24 0.69 16.73
N LEU A 384 -2.60 0.07 15.72
CA LEU A 384 -2.94 -1.30 15.30
C LEU A 384 -2.60 -2.32 16.38
N LEU A 385 -1.44 -2.20 17.02
CA LEU A 385 -1.07 -3.08 18.12
C LEU A 385 -2.02 -2.92 19.32
N ALA A 386 -2.38 -1.67 19.66
CA ALA A 386 -3.31 -1.39 20.74
C ALA A 386 -4.73 -1.92 20.44
N GLN A 387 -5.20 -1.78 19.19
CA GLN A 387 -6.46 -2.35 18.74
C GLN A 387 -6.45 -3.88 18.80
N ALA A 388 -5.39 -4.52 18.33
CA ALA A 388 -5.24 -5.97 18.40
C ALA A 388 -5.23 -6.46 19.86
N ALA A 389 -4.49 -5.79 20.73
CA ALA A 389 -4.43 -6.11 22.15
C ALA A 389 -5.79 -5.95 22.85
N SER A 390 -6.51 -4.86 22.54
CA SER A 390 -7.84 -4.57 23.08
C SER A 390 -8.88 -5.59 22.59
N GLN A 391 -8.93 -5.86 21.28
CA GLN A 391 -9.91 -6.78 20.68
C GLN A 391 -9.75 -8.23 21.13
N ASN A 392 -8.52 -8.65 21.42
CA ASN A 392 -8.23 -10.01 21.87
C ASN A 392 -8.09 -10.12 23.40
N GLU A 393 -8.38 -9.03 24.14
CA GLU A 393 -8.32 -9.00 25.60
C GLU A 393 -6.98 -9.51 26.16
N TRP A 394 -5.86 -9.19 25.49
CA TRP A 394 -4.55 -9.70 25.88
C TRP A 394 -4.09 -9.11 27.22
N SER A 395 -3.42 -9.93 28.05
CA SER A 395 -2.60 -9.42 29.15
C SER A 395 -1.30 -8.79 28.62
N LEU A 396 -0.54 -8.11 29.48
CA LEU A 396 0.77 -7.57 29.10
C LEU A 396 1.74 -8.67 28.65
N GLU A 397 1.76 -9.80 29.37
CA GLU A 397 2.60 -10.95 29.03
C GLU A 397 2.21 -11.49 27.65
N LYS A 398 0.90 -11.59 27.39
CA LYS A 398 0.42 -12.09 26.09
C LYS A 398 0.69 -11.11 24.96
N LEU A 399 0.61 -9.81 25.22
CA LEU A 399 0.96 -8.76 24.26
C LEU A 399 2.43 -8.85 23.85
N VAL A 400 3.34 -8.94 24.81
CA VAL A 400 4.78 -9.05 24.56
C VAL A 400 5.10 -10.37 23.85
N GLU A 401 4.52 -11.49 24.31
CA GLU A 401 4.70 -12.79 23.67
C GLU A 401 4.22 -12.78 22.21
N SER A 402 3.02 -12.27 21.95
CA SER A 402 2.44 -12.21 20.61
C SER A 402 3.25 -11.29 19.70
N TRP A 403 3.70 -10.14 20.22
CA TRP A 403 4.59 -9.24 19.49
C TRP A 403 5.89 -9.94 19.06
N GLU A 404 6.56 -10.64 19.96
CA GLU A 404 7.81 -11.34 19.66
C GLU A 404 7.64 -12.47 18.65
N GLN A 405 6.52 -13.21 18.72
CA GLN A 405 6.25 -14.34 17.83
C GLN A 405 5.78 -13.93 16.43
N GLN A 406 4.94 -12.90 16.31
CA GLN A 406 4.18 -12.63 15.08
C GLN A 406 4.58 -11.31 14.39
N LYS A 407 5.23 -10.37 15.10
CA LYS A 407 5.80 -9.10 14.59
C LYS A 407 4.98 -8.45 13.47
N ALA A 408 5.44 -8.57 12.22
CA ALA A 408 4.86 -7.94 11.04
C ALA A 408 3.40 -8.37 10.80
N CYS A 409 3.07 -9.64 11.04
CA CYS A 409 1.73 -10.20 10.78
C CYS A 409 0.66 -9.54 11.66
N LEU A 410 1.01 -9.15 12.90
CA LEU A 410 0.08 -8.45 13.80
C LEU A 410 -0.33 -7.07 13.28
N LEU A 411 0.53 -6.43 12.48
CA LEU A 411 0.28 -5.11 11.94
C LEU A 411 -0.52 -5.15 10.61
N GLU A 412 -0.90 -6.34 10.14
CA GLU A 412 -1.67 -6.54 8.90
C GLU A 412 -3.18 -6.71 9.13
N ILE A 413 -3.62 -6.88 10.39
CA ILE A 413 -4.99 -7.29 10.78
C ILE A 413 -6.08 -6.20 10.53
N GLY A 414 -5.71 -4.98 10.12
CA GLY A 414 -6.67 -3.90 9.88
C GLY A 414 -7.55 -4.09 8.64
N GLN A 415 -8.86 -3.80 8.77
CA GLN A 415 -9.79 -3.84 7.64
C GLN A 415 -9.75 -2.52 6.83
N GLY A 416 -9.35 -2.59 5.56
CA GLY A 416 -9.42 -1.49 4.60
C GLY A 416 -8.10 -0.72 4.37
N LYS A 417 -8.09 0.15 3.34
CA LYS A 417 -6.88 0.87 2.86
C LYS A 417 -6.19 1.74 3.92
N VAL A 418 -6.96 2.32 4.85
CA VAL A 418 -6.47 3.29 5.86
C VAL A 418 -6.01 2.62 7.15
N GLN A 419 -6.46 1.37 7.40
CA GLN A 419 -6.16 0.64 8.64
C GLN A 419 -5.16 -0.51 8.42
N SER A 420 -4.78 -0.83 7.18
CA SER A 420 -3.75 -1.83 6.91
C SER A 420 -2.40 -1.20 6.62
N LEU A 421 -1.42 -1.50 7.48
CA LEU A 421 -0.03 -1.08 7.28
C LEU A 421 0.53 -1.64 5.96
N ALA A 422 0.25 -2.90 5.65
CA ALA A 422 0.65 -3.55 4.42
C ALA A 422 0.12 -2.81 3.18
N VAL A 423 -1.16 -2.40 3.19
CA VAL A 423 -1.72 -1.62 2.08
C VAL A 423 -1.01 -0.28 1.93
N THR A 424 -0.75 0.41 3.05
CA THR A 424 -0.04 1.70 3.04
C THR A 424 1.36 1.55 2.42
N ILE A 425 2.14 0.55 2.81
CA ILE A 425 3.49 0.34 2.28
C ILE A 425 3.44 -0.11 0.82
N LYS A 426 2.53 -1.02 0.45
CA LYS A 426 2.35 -1.50 -0.92
C LYS A 426 1.98 -0.37 -1.89
N LEU A 427 1.13 0.57 -1.46
CA LEU A 427 0.82 1.76 -2.26
C LEU A 427 2.05 2.61 -2.53
N SER A 428 2.92 2.81 -1.53
CA SER A 428 4.19 3.53 -1.71
C SER A 428 5.17 2.78 -2.61
N LEU A 429 5.25 1.45 -2.53
CA LEU A 429 6.11 0.64 -3.40
C LEU A 429 5.63 0.61 -4.87
N ASN A 430 4.32 0.72 -5.09
CA ASN A 430 3.70 0.73 -6.41
C ASN A 430 3.57 2.13 -7.03
N SER A 431 4.21 3.13 -6.44
CA SER A 431 4.29 4.48 -7.01
C SER A 431 4.92 4.44 -8.41
N PRO A 432 4.36 5.15 -9.42
CA PRO A 432 4.96 5.25 -10.75
C PRO A 432 6.45 5.59 -10.73
N SER A 433 6.87 6.54 -9.87
CA SER A 433 8.30 6.92 -9.75
C SER A 433 9.24 5.78 -9.33
N LEU A 434 8.75 4.80 -8.55
CA LEU A 434 9.52 3.64 -8.10
C LEU A 434 9.39 2.44 -9.05
N GLN A 435 8.27 2.30 -9.74
CA GLN A 435 8.10 1.23 -10.74
C GLN A 435 9.14 1.33 -11.87
N LEU A 436 9.54 2.56 -12.24
CA LEU A 436 10.61 2.82 -13.19
C LEU A 436 11.98 2.26 -12.79
N LEU A 437 12.19 1.97 -11.50
CA LEU A 437 13.45 1.41 -10.99
C LEU A 437 13.50 -0.13 -11.02
N GLY A 438 12.39 -0.80 -11.32
CA GLY A 438 12.32 -2.25 -11.42
C GLY A 438 12.79 -2.98 -10.15
N SER A 439 13.57 -4.05 -10.34
CA SER A 439 14.03 -4.93 -9.26
C SER A 439 15.06 -4.29 -8.31
N SER A 440 15.73 -3.21 -8.73
CA SER A 440 16.73 -2.49 -7.91
C SER A 440 16.13 -1.93 -6.63
N THR A 441 14.89 -1.44 -6.68
CA THR A 441 14.14 -0.96 -5.51
C THR A 441 14.03 -2.05 -4.45
N LEU A 442 13.53 -3.22 -4.84
CA LEU A 442 13.29 -4.31 -3.90
C LEU A 442 14.62 -4.87 -3.36
N HIS A 443 15.63 -5.01 -4.23
CA HIS A 443 16.96 -5.47 -3.83
C HIS A 443 17.55 -4.59 -2.72
N PHE A 444 17.56 -3.26 -2.89
CA PHE A 444 18.05 -2.36 -1.85
C PHE A 444 17.24 -2.49 -0.55
N LEU A 445 15.91 -2.45 -0.65
CA LEU A 445 15.03 -2.53 0.53
C LEU A 445 15.19 -3.84 1.31
N GLN A 446 15.35 -4.98 0.64
CA GLN A 446 15.57 -6.27 1.29
C GLN A 446 16.85 -6.28 2.14
N ILE A 447 17.94 -5.72 1.60
CA ILE A 447 19.23 -5.62 2.31
C ILE A 447 19.15 -4.59 3.44
N ALA A 448 18.61 -3.40 3.17
CA ALA A 448 18.47 -2.36 4.18
C ALA A 448 17.54 -2.79 5.33
N ALA A 449 16.52 -3.60 5.06
CA ALA A 449 15.66 -4.18 6.08
C ALA A 449 16.36 -5.27 6.89
N PHE A 450 17.22 -6.07 6.25
CA PHE A 450 18.04 -7.11 6.89
C PHE A 450 19.11 -6.55 7.83
N LEU A 451 19.76 -5.44 7.47
CA LEU A 451 20.83 -4.83 8.27
C LEU A 451 20.24 -3.96 9.39
N PRO A 452 20.48 -4.27 10.69
CA PRO A 452 19.88 -3.52 11.81
C PRO A 452 20.20 -2.03 11.83
N GLN A 453 21.42 -1.63 11.45
CA GLN A 453 21.81 -0.22 11.37
C GLN A 453 21.39 0.43 10.05
N GLY A 454 20.95 -0.35 9.07
CA GLY A 454 20.78 0.08 7.68
C GLY A 454 22.07 -0.07 6.88
N VAL A 455 22.15 0.65 5.76
CA VAL A 455 23.27 0.60 4.82
C VAL A 455 24.11 1.87 4.95
N ASP A 456 25.43 1.74 5.15
CA ASP A 456 26.35 2.88 5.15
C ASP A 456 26.40 3.53 3.76
N GLU A 457 26.05 4.81 3.66
CA GLU A 457 25.95 5.54 2.39
C GLU A 457 27.28 5.57 1.62
N ARG A 458 28.40 5.51 2.34
CA ARG A 458 29.76 5.57 1.76
C ARG A 458 30.14 4.26 1.07
N LYS A 459 29.37 3.19 1.29
CA LYS A 459 29.65 1.82 0.84
C LYS A 459 28.62 1.31 -0.17
N LEU A 460 27.75 2.18 -0.70
CA LEU A 460 26.66 1.77 -1.59
C LEU A 460 27.16 1.01 -2.82
N GLU A 461 28.18 1.52 -3.51
CA GLU A 461 28.72 0.88 -4.72
C GLU A 461 29.37 -0.49 -4.42
N ASP A 462 30.07 -0.59 -3.29
CA ASP A 462 30.72 -1.85 -2.86
C ASP A 462 29.70 -2.92 -2.47
N LEU A 463 28.62 -2.51 -1.81
CA LEU A 463 27.58 -3.40 -1.28
C LEU A 463 26.55 -3.80 -2.35
N PHE A 464 26.36 -2.97 -3.38
CA PHE A 464 25.38 -3.17 -4.46
C PHE A 464 25.99 -3.10 -5.87
N PRO A 465 27.07 -3.85 -6.18
CA PRO A 465 27.76 -3.74 -7.46
C PRO A 465 26.91 -4.17 -8.67
N GLY A 466 25.78 -4.86 -8.43
CA GLY A 466 24.82 -5.28 -9.45
C GLY A 466 23.70 -4.29 -9.75
N ILE A 467 23.66 -3.13 -9.07
CA ILE A 467 22.66 -2.09 -9.29
C ILE A 467 23.33 -0.89 -9.95
N SER A 468 22.97 -0.62 -11.21
CA SER A 468 23.41 0.60 -11.88
C SER A 468 22.81 1.84 -11.20
N ASP A 469 23.66 2.78 -10.83
CA ASP A 469 23.28 4.05 -10.16
C ASP A 469 22.43 3.84 -8.89
N ILE A 470 23.01 3.12 -7.93
CA ILE A 470 22.40 2.87 -6.62
C ILE A 470 22.10 4.16 -5.86
N THR A 471 22.88 5.22 -6.08
CA THR A 471 22.66 6.53 -5.46
C THR A 471 21.33 7.14 -5.90
N THR A 472 20.98 7.04 -7.20
CA THR A 472 19.66 7.47 -7.69
C THR A 472 18.52 6.62 -7.12
N VAL A 473 18.72 5.31 -6.98
CA VAL A 473 17.73 4.41 -6.35
C VAL A 473 17.45 4.85 -4.91
N VAL A 474 18.49 5.03 -4.11
CA VAL A 474 18.39 5.51 -2.71
C VAL A 474 17.72 6.88 -2.65
N SER A 475 18.13 7.82 -3.51
CA SER A 475 17.55 9.16 -3.57
C SER A 475 16.04 9.13 -3.85
N LYS A 476 15.59 8.28 -4.78
CA LYS A 476 14.17 8.10 -5.08
C LYS A 476 13.40 7.44 -3.93
N LEU A 477 13.98 6.43 -3.27
CA LEU A 477 13.38 5.83 -2.08
C LEU A 477 13.25 6.82 -0.92
N ALA A 478 14.27 7.65 -0.70
CA ALA A 478 14.27 8.69 0.32
C ALA A 478 13.26 9.80 0.00
N LYS A 479 13.10 10.14 -1.29
CA LYS A 479 12.04 11.04 -1.76
C LYS A 479 10.67 10.47 -1.47
N GLN A 480 10.45 9.17 -1.61
CA GLN A 480 9.17 8.52 -1.26
C GLN A 480 8.98 8.23 0.24
N SER A 481 9.87 8.72 1.09
CA SER A 481 9.88 8.48 2.55
C SER A 481 9.86 7.00 2.94
N LEU A 482 10.36 6.11 2.08
CA LEU A 482 10.54 4.68 2.41
C LEU A 482 11.81 4.44 3.20
N VAL A 483 12.82 5.28 2.98
CA VAL A 483 14.09 5.29 3.70
C VAL A 483 14.45 6.71 4.13
N TYR A 484 15.35 6.83 5.11
CA TYR A 484 15.89 8.09 5.59
C TYR A 484 17.35 7.92 6.02
N TYR A 485 18.05 9.05 6.12
CA TYR A 485 19.43 9.11 6.57
C TYR A 485 19.48 9.29 8.10
N SER A 486 20.23 8.44 8.77
CA SER A 486 20.48 8.45 10.21
C SER A 486 21.99 8.43 10.43
N GLY A 487 22.59 9.61 10.56
CA GLY A 487 24.05 9.75 10.43
C GLY A 487 24.49 9.28 9.04
N ASN A 488 25.48 8.38 8.99
CA ASN A 488 25.99 7.80 7.74
C ASN A 488 25.14 6.63 7.22
N PHE A 489 24.08 6.23 7.92
CA PHE A 489 23.28 5.07 7.56
C PHE A 489 21.97 5.45 6.86
N ILE A 490 21.71 4.79 5.74
CA ILE A 490 20.41 4.79 5.08
C ILE A 490 19.60 3.66 5.68
N THR A 491 18.53 4.02 6.36
CA THR A 491 17.70 3.09 7.12
C THR A 491 16.22 3.36 6.89
N MET A 492 15.36 2.55 7.50
CA MET A 492 13.91 2.67 7.38
C MET A 492 13.24 2.44 8.72
N LEU A 493 12.03 2.98 8.84
CA LEU A 493 11.22 2.80 10.04
C LEU A 493 10.84 1.33 10.23
N ALA A 494 10.72 0.91 11.48
CA ALA A 494 10.34 -0.42 11.91
C ALA A 494 9.14 -1.00 11.16
N PRO A 495 8.03 -0.28 10.90
CA PRO A 495 6.90 -0.82 10.15
C PRO A 495 7.24 -1.22 8.71
N ILE A 496 8.06 -0.42 8.03
CA ILE A 496 8.53 -0.70 6.67
C ILE A 496 9.50 -1.88 6.70
N ARG A 497 10.44 -1.85 7.64
CA ARG A 497 11.41 -2.93 7.87
C ARG A 497 10.71 -4.26 8.08
N LEU A 498 9.76 -4.31 9.02
CA LEU A 498 9.00 -5.51 9.38
C LEU A 498 8.19 -6.04 8.19
N TYR A 499 7.55 -5.17 7.43
CA TYR A 499 6.84 -5.56 6.21
C TYR A 499 7.79 -6.17 5.18
N ILE A 500 8.93 -5.51 4.89
CA ILE A 500 9.90 -6.03 3.93
C ILE A 500 10.49 -7.36 4.41
N SER A 501 10.86 -7.44 5.68
CA SER A 501 11.39 -8.66 6.29
C SER A 501 10.37 -9.81 6.23
N GLY A 502 9.11 -9.57 6.60
CA GLY A 502 8.06 -10.59 6.61
C GLY A 502 7.66 -11.05 5.22
N GLN A 503 7.44 -10.12 4.29
CA GLN A 503 6.91 -10.43 2.96
C GLN A 503 7.97 -10.86 1.95
N TYR A 504 9.21 -10.36 2.07
CA TYR A 504 10.25 -10.59 1.05
C TYR A 504 11.50 -11.28 1.57
N ASN A 505 11.73 -11.32 2.90
CA ASN A 505 12.90 -12.01 3.47
C ASN A 505 12.54 -13.32 4.20
N ALA A 506 11.30 -13.48 4.70
CA ALA A 506 10.89 -14.64 5.49
C ALA A 506 10.30 -15.79 4.65
N ILE A 507 10.05 -15.61 3.35
CA ILE A 507 9.54 -16.69 2.49
C ILE A 507 10.60 -17.79 2.36
N THR A 508 10.30 -18.98 2.90
CA THR A 508 11.07 -20.22 2.69
C THR A 508 11.28 -20.46 1.20
N GLY A 509 12.53 -20.31 0.73
CA GLY A 509 12.93 -20.48 -0.67
C GLY A 509 13.36 -19.19 -1.38
N ALA A 510 13.04 -18.01 -0.86
CA ALA A 510 13.59 -16.76 -1.36
C ALA A 510 15.05 -16.62 -0.91
N ILE A 511 16.00 -16.66 -1.84
CA ILE A 511 17.41 -16.40 -1.53
C ILE A 511 17.55 -14.90 -1.31
N LEU A 512 17.70 -14.45 -0.06
CA LEU A 512 18.10 -13.05 0.19
C LEU A 512 19.38 -12.75 -0.61
N PRO A 513 19.48 -11.59 -1.26
CA PRO A 513 20.61 -11.24 -2.13
C PRO A 513 21.88 -10.85 -1.35
N LEU A 514 22.22 -11.60 -0.30
CA LEU A 514 23.34 -11.34 0.62
C LEU A 514 24.71 -11.68 0.02
N LYS A 515 24.80 -12.17 -1.22
CA LYS A 515 26.07 -12.64 -1.81
C LYS A 515 27.15 -11.56 -1.74
N HIS A 516 26.85 -10.35 -2.22
CA HIS A 516 27.81 -9.24 -2.26
C HIS A 516 28.14 -8.74 -0.85
N ILE A 517 27.13 -8.58 0.01
CA ILE A 517 27.30 -8.19 1.41
C ILE A 517 28.21 -9.16 2.17
N ARG A 518 28.00 -10.48 1.98
CA ARG A 518 28.85 -11.53 2.57
C ARG A 518 30.28 -11.44 2.06
N THR A 519 30.48 -11.30 0.76
CA THR A 519 31.82 -11.17 0.17
C THR A 519 32.53 -9.95 0.74
N TYR A 520 31.87 -8.79 0.76
CA TYR A 520 32.42 -7.53 1.26
C TYR A 520 32.92 -7.66 2.71
N TYR A 521 32.04 -8.05 3.66
CA TYR A 521 32.45 -8.13 5.06
C TYR A 521 33.46 -9.25 5.32
N ARG A 522 33.41 -10.36 4.58
CA ARG A 522 34.40 -11.45 4.71
C ARG A 522 35.79 -11.00 4.27
N GLU A 523 35.91 -10.38 3.10
CA GLU A 523 37.19 -9.84 2.59
C GLU A 523 37.75 -8.76 3.51
N ARG A 524 36.87 -7.93 4.07
CA ARG A 524 37.27 -6.87 5.00
C ARG A 524 37.82 -7.45 6.30
N LEU A 525 37.14 -8.44 6.88
CA LEU A 525 37.62 -9.13 8.09
C LEU A 525 38.89 -9.96 7.84
N SER A 526 39.06 -10.58 6.67
CA SER A 526 40.26 -11.38 6.35
C SER A 526 41.51 -10.50 6.26
N LYS A 527 41.41 -9.32 5.63
CA LYS A 527 42.50 -8.33 5.56
C LYS A 527 43.00 -7.89 6.94
N THR A 528 42.13 -7.84 7.95
CA THR A 528 42.50 -7.50 9.34
C THR A 528 43.09 -8.69 10.11
N THR A 529 43.00 -9.91 9.57
CA THR A 529 43.48 -11.15 10.20
C THR A 529 44.91 -11.50 9.79
N ASP A 530 45.33 -11.13 8.57
CA ASP A 530 46.68 -11.42 8.03
C ASP A 530 47.81 -10.53 8.55
N VAL A 531 47.53 -9.55 9.44
CA VAL A 531 48.57 -8.70 10.06
C VAL A 531 49.35 -9.43 11.17
N THR A 532 49.60 -10.72 11.02
CA THR A 532 50.48 -11.50 11.90
C THR A 532 51.97 -11.23 11.64
N GLU A 533 52.31 -10.44 10.61
CA GLU A 533 53.70 -10.16 10.21
C GLU A 533 54.21 -8.74 10.54
N PHE A 534 53.50 -7.96 11.37
CA PHE A 534 53.98 -6.64 11.81
C PHE A 534 53.91 -6.47 13.33
N ILE A 535 54.42 -7.45 14.07
CA ILE A 535 54.75 -7.29 15.50
C ILE A 535 56.12 -6.60 15.58
N GLU A 536 56.19 -5.31 15.24
CA GLU A 536 57.34 -4.49 15.67
C GLU A 536 57.07 -2.98 15.80
N LYS A 537 55.85 -2.50 15.54
CA LYS A 537 55.44 -1.14 15.93
C LYS A 537 54.00 -1.16 16.45
N ASN A 538 53.77 -0.54 17.61
CA ASN A 538 52.54 -0.48 18.40
C ASN A 538 51.32 0.21 17.72
N THR A 539 51.05 -0.07 16.45
CA THR A 539 49.90 0.47 15.72
C THR A 539 49.06 -0.70 15.22
N VAL A 540 48.11 -1.14 16.05
CA VAL A 540 47.04 -2.02 15.59
C VAL A 540 46.20 -1.20 14.61
N ILE A 541 46.29 -1.49 13.32
CA ILE A 541 45.37 -0.94 12.32
C ILE A 541 44.02 -1.64 12.55
N LEU A 542 43.23 -1.09 13.46
CA LEU A 542 41.83 -1.47 13.63
C LEU A 542 41.07 -0.91 12.42
N ASP A 543 40.27 -1.75 11.79
CA ASP A 543 39.35 -1.25 10.77
C ASP A 543 38.18 -0.54 11.48
N GLU A 544 38.30 0.77 11.67
CA GLU A 544 37.25 1.63 12.25
C GLU A 544 35.90 1.45 11.53
N GLY A 545 35.92 1.06 10.25
CA GLY A 545 34.73 0.80 9.45
C GLY A 545 33.92 -0.40 9.94
N ILE A 546 34.58 -1.49 10.36
CA ILE A 546 33.89 -2.68 10.90
C ILE A 546 33.29 -2.39 12.27
N LEU A 547 33.98 -1.63 13.12
CA LEU A 547 33.48 -1.25 14.44
C LEU A 547 32.26 -0.36 14.34
N SER A 548 32.23 0.55 13.36
CA SER A 548 31.04 1.37 13.09
C SER A 548 29.84 0.58 12.57
N GLU A 549 30.05 -0.66 12.10
CA GLU A 549 29.02 -1.54 11.52
C GLU A 549 28.86 -2.85 12.31
N ASP A 550 29.31 -2.88 13.56
CA ASP A 550 29.38 -4.09 14.37
C ASP A 550 28.05 -4.85 14.45
N LEU A 551 26.91 -4.17 14.66
CA LEU A 551 25.57 -4.79 14.70
C LEU A 551 25.15 -5.38 13.35
N ASN A 552 25.59 -4.79 12.23
CA ASN A 552 25.30 -5.30 10.89
C ASN A 552 26.07 -6.60 10.65
N VAL A 553 27.36 -6.60 11.01
CA VAL A 553 28.21 -7.78 10.88
C VAL A 553 27.77 -8.88 11.83
N GLU A 554 27.42 -8.57 13.09
CA GLU A 554 26.90 -9.53 14.07
C GLU A 554 25.63 -10.21 13.54
N HIS A 555 24.69 -9.43 12.99
CA HIS A 555 23.44 -9.95 12.44
C HIS A 555 23.68 -10.88 11.25
N LEU A 556 24.58 -10.50 10.34
CA LEU A 556 24.94 -11.32 9.19
C LEU A 556 25.62 -12.63 9.60
N VAL A 557 26.55 -12.57 10.55
CA VAL A 557 27.23 -13.76 11.10
C VAL A 557 26.21 -14.68 11.76
N ASN A 558 25.32 -14.15 12.59
CA ASN A 558 24.28 -14.94 13.27
C ASN A 558 23.37 -15.65 12.25
N HIS A 559 22.90 -14.92 11.25
CA HIS A 559 22.10 -15.47 10.17
C HIS A 559 22.84 -16.61 9.44
N ASP A 560 24.10 -16.41 9.08
CA ASP A 560 24.92 -17.42 8.39
C ASP A 560 25.22 -18.65 9.26
N LEU A 561 25.28 -18.53 10.58
CA LEU A 561 25.44 -19.68 11.49
C LEU A 561 24.17 -20.53 11.56
N VAL A 562 23.00 -19.89 11.55
CA VAL A 562 21.70 -20.58 11.66
C VAL A 562 21.25 -21.15 10.30
N SER A 563 21.53 -20.47 9.19
CA SER A 563 20.90 -20.76 7.89
C SER A 563 21.80 -21.42 6.84
N SER A 564 23.11 -21.53 7.05
CA SER A 564 24.06 -21.85 5.96
C SER A 564 24.13 -23.34 5.63
N GLN A 565 24.13 -23.65 4.33
CA GLN A 565 24.49 -24.95 3.79
C GLN A 565 26.01 -25.25 3.92
N ASN A 566 26.85 -24.24 4.13
CA ASN A 566 28.30 -24.37 4.31
C ASN A 566 28.71 -23.87 5.71
N LYS A 567 28.55 -24.75 6.69
CA LYS A 567 28.78 -24.47 8.11
C LYS A 567 30.20 -24.02 8.41
N LEU A 568 31.21 -24.61 7.78
CA LEU A 568 32.63 -24.26 7.98
C LEU A 568 32.94 -22.82 7.57
N LYS A 569 32.45 -22.34 6.41
CA LYS A 569 32.64 -20.94 5.98
C LYS A 569 31.95 -19.94 6.90
N SER A 570 30.78 -20.30 7.44
CA SER A 570 30.08 -19.45 8.43
C SER A 570 30.84 -19.36 9.75
N LEU A 571 31.40 -20.48 10.21
CA LEU A 571 32.20 -20.53 11.42
C LEU A 571 33.53 -19.77 11.29
N SER A 572 34.22 -19.89 10.15
CA SER A 572 35.44 -19.11 9.90
C SER A 572 35.15 -17.59 9.87
N PHE A 573 34.01 -17.20 9.30
CA PHE A 573 33.55 -15.81 9.29
C PHE A 573 33.24 -15.30 10.72
N CYS A 574 32.55 -16.11 11.53
CA CYS A 574 32.30 -15.81 12.94
C CYS A 574 33.60 -15.63 13.73
N LEU A 575 34.56 -16.55 13.59
CA LEU A 575 35.87 -16.45 14.24
C LEU A 575 36.63 -15.17 13.87
N ALA A 576 36.64 -14.81 12.59
CA ALA A 576 37.31 -13.59 12.12
C ALA A 576 36.67 -12.34 12.74
N TYR A 577 35.33 -12.31 12.85
CA TYR A 577 34.61 -11.22 13.51
C TYR A 577 34.94 -11.12 15.01
N LEU A 578 34.88 -12.23 15.75
CA LEU A 578 35.19 -12.25 17.19
C LEU A 578 36.65 -11.85 17.48
N LYS A 579 37.60 -12.27 16.64
CA LYS A 579 39.01 -11.84 16.71
C LYS A 579 39.14 -10.32 16.59
N ASN A 580 38.41 -9.70 15.66
CA ASN A 580 38.44 -8.25 15.46
C ASN A 580 37.86 -7.48 16.64
N LEU A 581 36.70 -7.90 17.16
CA LEU A 581 36.10 -7.30 18.36
C LEU A 581 37.04 -7.37 19.57
N ARG A 582 37.68 -8.53 19.78
CA ARG A 582 38.67 -8.73 20.85
C ARG A 582 39.88 -7.81 20.69
N LYS A 583 40.44 -7.68 19.48
CA LYS A 583 41.56 -6.75 19.19
C LYS A 583 41.18 -5.30 19.50
N ALA A 584 39.95 -4.90 19.18
CA ALA A 584 39.44 -3.56 19.43
C ALA A 584 39.07 -3.27 20.90
N ARG A 585 39.15 -4.28 21.80
CA ARG A 585 38.60 -4.23 23.17
C ARG A 585 37.14 -3.75 23.19
N HIS A 586 36.38 -4.11 22.16
CA HIS A 586 34.99 -3.71 22.02
C HIS A 586 34.08 -4.83 22.55
N PRO A 587 33.49 -4.70 23.76
CA PRO A 587 32.69 -5.76 24.34
C PRO A 587 31.35 -5.89 23.61
N ARG A 588 31.05 -7.08 23.08
CA ARG A 588 29.73 -7.62 22.67
C ARG A 588 29.96 -8.96 21.96
N PRO A 589 29.22 -10.03 22.29
CA PRO A 589 28.03 -10.34 21.48
C PRO A 589 26.90 -11.07 22.24
N THR A 590 25.76 -10.41 22.44
CA THR A 590 24.57 -11.03 23.05
C THR A 590 23.78 -11.89 22.05
N ALA A 591 23.79 -11.52 20.75
CA ALA A 591 22.98 -12.21 19.74
C ALA A 591 23.65 -13.50 19.26
N LEU A 592 24.99 -13.52 19.17
CA LEU A 592 25.72 -14.73 18.78
C LEU A 592 25.77 -15.79 19.89
N ARG A 593 25.52 -15.44 21.15
CA ARG A 593 25.69 -16.38 22.28
C ARG A 593 24.89 -17.66 22.08
N THR A 594 23.60 -17.55 21.75
CA THR A 594 22.73 -18.71 21.54
C THR A 594 23.18 -19.53 20.33
N ALA A 595 23.52 -18.87 19.22
CA ALA A 595 24.00 -19.55 18.02
C ALA A 595 25.33 -20.28 18.27
N ILE A 596 26.27 -19.66 18.97
CA ILE A 596 27.56 -20.26 19.31
C ILE A 596 27.39 -21.47 20.23
N LEU A 597 26.55 -21.35 21.27
CA LEU A 597 26.27 -22.46 22.20
C LEU A 597 25.59 -23.66 21.51
N SER A 598 24.97 -23.45 20.35
CA SER A 598 24.35 -24.52 19.55
C SER A 598 25.32 -25.22 18.58
N ILE A 599 26.58 -24.78 18.48
CA ILE A 599 27.59 -25.41 17.61
C ILE A 599 28.10 -26.71 18.26
N SER A 600 28.24 -27.80 17.49
CA SER A 600 28.78 -29.07 17.99
C SER A 600 30.29 -29.03 18.20
N ASN A 601 30.79 -29.78 19.19
CA ASN A 601 32.23 -29.88 19.49
C ASN A 601 33.07 -30.33 18.29
N SER A 602 32.54 -31.23 17.46
CA SER A 602 33.19 -31.69 16.22
C SER A 602 33.50 -30.57 15.23
N ASP A 603 32.62 -29.56 15.15
CA ASP A 603 32.75 -28.47 14.19
C ASP A 603 33.70 -27.39 14.72
N LEU A 604 33.75 -27.23 16.05
CA LEU A 604 34.69 -26.34 16.74
C LEU A 604 36.14 -26.83 16.62
N GLU A 605 36.35 -28.15 16.66
CA GLU A 605 37.66 -28.79 16.50
C GLU A 605 38.24 -28.56 15.09
N GLN A 606 37.40 -28.62 14.05
CA GLN A 606 37.82 -28.50 12.64
C GLN A 606 38.42 -27.13 12.26
N ILE A 607 38.16 -26.08 13.04
CA ILE A 607 38.57 -24.70 12.74
C ILE A 607 39.51 -24.11 13.81
N HIS A 608 40.08 -24.94 14.69
CA HIS A 608 40.85 -24.49 15.85
C HIS A 608 40.11 -23.40 16.66
N PHE A 609 38.79 -23.54 16.83
CA PHE A 609 37.99 -22.60 17.63
C PHE A 609 38.42 -22.59 19.10
N LEU A 610 39.08 -23.66 19.55
CA LEU A 610 39.41 -24.01 20.94
C LEU A 610 40.35 -23.05 21.70
N ASN A 611 40.95 -22.05 21.04
CA ASN A 611 41.74 -21.01 21.73
C ASN A 611 40.92 -19.73 22.06
N PHE A 612 39.61 -19.72 21.77
CA PHE A 612 38.67 -18.70 22.25
C PHE A 612 37.94 -19.24 23.49
N HIS A 613 38.40 -18.89 24.69
CA HIS A 613 37.58 -19.07 25.89
C HIS A 613 36.40 -18.09 25.80
N LEU A 614 35.21 -18.60 25.49
CA LEU A 614 33.94 -17.86 25.39
C LEU A 614 33.48 -17.18 26.70
N ASN A 615 34.25 -17.35 27.79
CA ASN A 615 33.95 -16.81 29.11
C ASN A 615 34.53 -15.40 29.37
N ASN A 616 35.20 -14.77 28.40
CA ASN A 616 35.76 -13.41 28.53
C ASN A 616 35.31 -12.48 27.42
#